data_AF-A0AAF0E1P2-F1
#
_entry.id   AF-A0AAF0E1P2-F1
#
_cell.length_a   1.000
_cell.length_b   1.000
_cell.length_c   1.000
_cell.angle_alpha   90.00
_cell.angle_beta   90.00
_cell.angle_gamma   90.00
#
_symmetry.space_group_name_H-M   'P 1'
#
loop_
_entity.id
_entity.type
_entity.pdbx_description
1 polymer ?
#
loop_
_entity_poly.entity_id
_entity_poly.type
_entity_poly.pdbx_seq_one_letter_code
_entity_poly.pdbx_strand_id
1 'polypeptide(L)'
;MSQIQRALTKFILNPSNHDVLAIVKGVRNGIVYGTKIRFPHALVMVFLFGSGTPRDKFKKILTATRQHAVRLGMYVAIYKTILTIQRDLLTNGKETPDQSFIAGLIGGWYMFGERTPINEQVRNTD
;
A
#
# COMPACT_ATOMS: atom_id res chain seq x y z
N MET A 1 13.04 -27.23 -18.78
CA MET A 1 12.74 -26.11 -17.85
C MET A 1 14.01 -25.73 -17.11
N SER A 2 14.36 -24.45 -17.10
CA SER A 2 15.67 -23.98 -16.62
C SER A 2 15.85 -24.20 -15.11
N GLN A 3 17.08 -24.45 -14.65
CA GLN A 3 17.42 -24.60 -13.22
C GLN A 3 16.88 -23.43 -12.38
N ILE A 4 16.88 -22.23 -12.97
CA ILE A 4 16.32 -21.00 -12.41
C ILE A 4 14.82 -21.13 -12.14
N GLN A 5 14.04 -21.66 -13.10
CA GLN A 5 12.61 -21.90 -12.90
C GLN A 5 12.35 -22.86 -11.73
N ARG A 6 13.12 -23.94 -11.61
CA ARG A 6 12.95 -24.90 -10.50
C ARG A 6 13.27 -24.27 -9.15
N ALA A 7 14.34 -23.49 -9.05
CA ALA A 7 14.72 -22.79 -7.81
C ALA A 7 13.66 -21.75 -7.40
N LEU A 8 13.16 -20.96 -8.36
CA LEU A 8 12.06 -20.01 -8.14
C LEU A 8 10.78 -20.71 -7.71
N THR A 9 10.38 -21.78 -8.40
CA THR A 9 9.18 -22.55 -8.03
C THR A 9 9.31 -23.16 -6.63
N LYS A 10 10.50 -23.67 -6.25
CA LYS A 10 10.74 -24.20 -4.90
C LYS A 10 10.68 -23.10 -3.82
N PHE A 11 11.18 -21.90 -4.13
CA PHE A 11 11.14 -20.75 -3.24
C PHE A 11 9.71 -20.19 -3.07
N ILE A 12 8.94 -20.16 -4.16
CA ILE A 12 7.54 -19.69 -4.20
C ILE A 12 6.60 -20.70 -3.52
N LEU A 13 6.85 -22.00 -3.65
CA LEU A 13 6.03 -23.06 -3.05
C LEU A 13 6.32 -23.29 -1.56
N ASN A 14 7.34 -22.64 -0.98
CA ASN A 14 7.63 -22.77 0.44
C ASN A 14 6.55 -22.05 1.27
N PRO A 15 5.81 -22.77 2.15
CA PRO A 15 4.73 -22.18 2.97
C PRO A 15 5.20 -21.00 3.82
N SER A 16 6.44 -21.04 4.30
CA SER A 16 7.08 -20.00 5.11
C SER A 16 7.31 -18.69 4.34
N ASN A 17 7.45 -18.74 3.01
CA ASN A 17 7.65 -17.57 2.17
C ASN A 17 6.33 -17.01 1.62
N HIS A 18 5.26 -17.81 1.63
CA HIS A 18 3.99 -17.45 1.03
C HIS A 18 3.41 -16.17 1.64
N ASP A 19 3.55 -15.97 2.95
CA ASP A 19 3.07 -14.77 3.64
C ASP A 19 3.85 -13.51 3.23
N VAL A 20 5.17 -13.61 3.13
CA VAL A 20 6.04 -12.50 2.68
C VAL A 20 5.75 -12.16 1.22
N LEU A 21 5.61 -13.16 0.35
CA LEU A 21 5.22 -12.93 -1.04
C LEU A 21 3.81 -12.34 -1.16
N ALA A 22 2.88 -12.72 -0.29
CA ALA A 22 1.53 -12.17 -0.25
C ALA A 22 1.53 -10.70 0.20
N ILE A 23 2.40 -10.32 1.14
CA ILE A 23 2.65 -8.93 1.52
C ILE A 23 3.17 -8.15 0.32
N VAL A 24 4.26 -8.60 -0.31
CA VAL A 24 4.89 -7.91 -1.45
C VAL A 24 3.91 -7.77 -2.62
N LYS A 25 3.14 -8.82 -2.92
CA LYS A 25 2.09 -8.78 -3.95
C LYS A 25 0.99 -7.76 -3.59
N GLY A 26 0.57 -7.73 -2.33
CA GLY A 26 -0.39 -6.75 -1.82
C GLY A 26 0.12 -5.31 -1.96
N VAL A 27 1.36 -5.05 -1.54
CA VAL A 27 2.02 -3.75 -1.66
C VAL A 27 2.08 -3.30 -3.12
N ARG A 28 2.51 -4.19 -4.03
CA ARG A 28 2.53 -3.90 -5.47
C ARG A 28 1.15 -3.51 -5.98
N ASN A 29 0.12 -4.28 -5.61
CA ASN A 29 -1.26 -3.99 -6.04
C ASN A 29 -1.75 -2.65 -5.50
N GLY A 30 -1.46 -2.34 -4.23
CA GLY A 30 -1.77 -1.05 -3.62
C GLY A 30 -1.07 0.11 -4.34
N ILE A 31 0.22 -0.02 -4.64
CA ILE A 31 0.97 1.01 -5.39
C ILE A 31 0.39 1.20 -6.80
N VAL A 32 0.11 0.12 -7.53
CA VAL A 32 -0.44 0.19 -8.90
C VAL A 32 -1.81 0.85 -8.88
N TYR A 33 -2.68 0.45 -7.97
CA TYR A 33 -4.03 1.02 -7.86
C TYR A 33 -4.00 2.49 -7.43
N GLY A 34 -3.22 2.81 -6.40
CA GLY A 34 -3.04 4.18 -5.92
C GLY A 34 -2.48 5.11 -7.00
N THR A 35 -1.53 4.61 -7.81
CA THR A 35 -1.00 5.36 -8.97
C THR A 35 -2.09 5.58 -10.01
N LYS A 36 -2.85 4.54 -10.38
CA LYS A 36 -3.90 4.62 -11.42
C LYS A 36 -4.99 5.65 -11.11
N ILE A 37 -5.34 5.82 -9.84
CA ILE A 37 -6.38 6.78 -9.44
C ILE A 37 -5.80 8.17 -9.19
N ARG A 38 -4.66 8.27 -8.50
CA ARG A 38 -4.09 9.56 -8.11
C ARG A 38 -3.44 10.30 -9.26
N PHE A 39 -2.81 9.58 -10.19
CA PHE A 39 -2.13 10.17 -11.33
C PHE A 39 -3.07 11.00 -12.23
N PRO A 40 -4.21 10.47 -12.73
CA PRO A 40 -5.12 11.27 -13.55
C PRO A 40 -5.68 12.44 -12.75
N HIS A 41 -6.05 12.25 -11.48
CA HIS A 41 -6.53 13.35 -10.64
C HIS A 41 -5.51 14.48 -10.49
N ALA A 42 -4.26 14.17 -10.15
CA ALA A 42 -3.19 15.17 -10.04
C ALA A 42 -2.87 15.82 -11.39
N LEU A 43 -2.98 15.06 -12.49
CA LEU A 43 -2.81 15.58 -13.84
C LEU A 43 -3.86 16.65 -14.17
N VAL A 44 -5.15 16.36 -13.98
CA VAL A 44 -6.19 17.37 -14.25
C VAL A 44 -6.06 18.58 -13.33
N MET A 45 -5.76 18.37 -12.04
CA MET A 45 -5.60 19.47 -11.10
C MET A 45 -4.43 20.40 -11.46
N VAL A 46 -3.27 19.84 -11.83
CA VAL A 46 -2.09 20.65 -12.19
C VAL A 46 -2.20 21.24 -13.61
N PHE A 47 -2.94 20.58 -14.50
CA PHE A 47 -3.21 21.11 -15.83
C PHE A 47 -4.16 22.32 -15.77
N LEU A 48 -5.28 22.20 -15.06
CA LEU A 48 -6.31 23.23 -14.96
C LEU A 48 -5.95 24.36 -14.00
N PHE A 49 -5.37 24.03 -12.84
CA PHE A 49 -5.17 24.99 -11.74
C PHE A 49 -3.69 25.16 -11.34
N GLY A 50 -2.77 24.39 -11.94
CA GLY A 50 -1.36 24.46 -11.60
C GLY A 50 -0.67 25.69 -12.20
N SER A 51 0.06 26.42 -11.37
CA SER A 51 1.01 27.46 -11.79
C SER A 51 2.46 26.96 -11.76
N GLY A 52 3.31 27.55 -12.60
CA GLY A 52 4.75 27.24 -12.70
C GLY A 52 5.16 26.60 -14.03
N THR A 53 6.46 26.25 -14.13
CA THR A 53 7.03 25.67 -15.35
C THR A 53 6.49 24.26 -15.62
N PRO A 54 6.49 23.77 -16.87
CA PRO A 54 6.09 22.39 -17.18
C PRO A 54 6.86 21.33 -16.37
N ARG A 55 8.13 21.60 -16.05
CA ARG A 55 8.98 20.73 -15.23
C ARG A 55 8.49 20.67 -13.78
N ASP A 56 8.14 21.80 -13.20
CA ASP A 56 7.64 21.86 -11.82
C ASP A 56 6.27 21.21 -11.70
N LYS A 57 5.41 21.41 -12.71
CA LYS A 57 4.10 20.75 -12.83
C LYS A 57 4.26 19.22 -12.83
N PHE A 58 5.14 18.69 -13.67
CA PHE A 58 5.38 17.24 -13.75
C PHE A 58 5.94 16.68 -12.45
N LYS A 59 6.87 17.41 -11.80
CA LYS A 59 7.44 17.02 -10.51
C LYS A 59 6.38 17.01 -9.40
N LYS A 60 5.45 17.97 -9.38
CA LYS A 60 4.32 18.01 -8.44
C LYS A 60 3.39 16.81 -8.63
N ILE A 61 3.01 16.51 -9.87
CA ILE A 61 2.16 15.35 -10.21
C ILE A 61 2.83 14.06 -9.73
N LEU A 62 4.10 13.86 -10.07
CA LEU A 62 4.82 12.64 -9.71
C LEU A 62 5.01 12.50 -8.21
N THR A 63 5.33 13.60 -7.51
CA THR A 63 5.52 13.59 -6.05
C THR A 63 4.22 13.26 -5.32
N ALA A 64 3.11 13.91 -5.69
CA ALA A 64 1.80 13.64 -5.10
C ALA A 64 1.34 12.19 -5.37
N THR A 65 1.52 11.72 -6.61
CA THR A 65 1.21 10.34 -7.01
C THR A 65 2.03 9.34 -6.20
N ARG A 66 3.35 9.54 -6.13
CA ARG A 66 4.27 8.67 -5.39
C ARG A 66 3.93 8.64 -3.92
N GLN A 67 3.73 9.79 -3.29
CA GLN A 67 3.40 9.87 -1.86
C GLN A 67 2.13 9.08 -1.55
N HIS A 68 1.08 9.22 -2.36
CA HIS A 68 -0.17 8.51 -2.15
C HIS A 68 -0.04 7.00 -2.41
N ALA A 69 0.60 6.62 -3.51
CA ALA A 69 0.79 5.21 -3.85
C ALA A 69 1.67 4.47 -2.82
N VAL A 70 2.73 5.11 -2.32
CA VAL A 70 3.61 4.53 -1.29
C VAL A 70 2.87 4.34 0.02
N ARG A 71 2.02 5.30 0.42
CA ARG A 71 1.21 5.13 1.63
C ARG A 71 0.20 4.00 1.51
N LEU A 72 -0.47 3.87 0.38
CA LEU A 72 -1.38 2.76 0.17
C LEU A 72 -0.65 1.42 0.23
N GLY A 73 0.56 1.36 -0.36
CA GLY A 73 1.45 0.20 -0.23
C GLY A 73 1.84 -0.09 1.23
N MET A 74 2.29 0.92 1.98
CA MET A 74 2.64 0.77 3.41
C MET A 74 1.44 0.33 4.26
N TYR A 75 0.22 0.80 3.95
CA TYR A 75 -0.98 0.40 4.67
C TYR A 75 -1.22 -1.10 4.50
N VAL A 76 -1.16 -1.59 3.27
CA VAL A 76 -1.31 -3.01 2.96
C VAL A 76 -0.19 -3.83 3.62
N ALA A 77 1.04 -3.31 3.66
CA ALA A 77 2.16 -3.96 4.35
C ALA A 77 1.89 -4.12 5.85
N ILE A 78 1.51 -3.04 6.53
CA ILE A 78 1.22 -3.03 7.97
C ILE A 78 0.04 -3.94 8.28
N TYR A 79 -1.06 -3.80 7.54
CA TYR A 79 -2.25 -4.63 7.69
C TYR A 79 -1.91 -6.12 7.59
N LYS A 80 -1.24 -6.54 6.52
CA LYS A 80 -0.88 -7.95 6.33
C LYS A 80 0.15 -8.44 7.34
N THR A 81 1.09 -7.59 7.76
CA THR A 81 2.07 -7.94 8.80
C THR A 81 1.37 -8.22 10.13
N ILE A 82 0.46 -7.34 10.54
CA ILE A 82 -0.33 -7.52 11.76
C ILE A 82 -1.21 -8.78 11.65
N LEU A 83 -1.82 -9.02 10.49
CA LEU A 83 -2.66 -10.21 10.27
C LEU A 83 -1.83 -11.51 10.37
N THR A 84 -0.64 -11.55 9.76
CA THR A 84 0.27 -12.70 9.85
C THR A 84 0.71 -12.95 11.29
N ILE A 85 1.05 -11.89 12.04
CA ILE A 85 1.42 -12.01 13.46
C ILE A 85 0.24 -12.54 14.29
N GLN A 86 -0.97 -12.03 14.08
CA GLN A 86 -2.15 -12.52 14.80
C GLN A 86 -2.47 -13.98 14.47
N ARG A 87 -2.33 -14.38 13.20
CA ARG A 87 -2.55 -15.76 12.76
C ARG A 87 -1.58 -16.74 13.41
N ASP A 88 -0.32 -16.34 13.51
CA ASP A 88 0.76 -17.16 14.09
C ASP A 88 0.65 -17.26 15.62
N LEU A 89 0.35 -16.15 16.31
CA LEU A 89 0.33 -16.10 17.77
C LEU A 89 -1.00 -16.52 18.41
N LEU A 90 -2.15 -16.26 17.76
CA LEU A 90 -3.45 -16.32 18.43
C LEU A 90 -4.35 -17.47 17.95
N THR A 91 -4.07 -18.09 16.79
CA THR A 91 -5.08 -18.97 16.17
C THR A 91 -4.51 -20.21 15.49
N ASN A 92 -3.26 -20.59 15.78
CA ASN A 92 -2.63 -21.80 15.24
C ASN A 92 -2.87 -21.96 13.71
N GLY A 93 -2.82 -20.84 12.96
CA GLY A 93 -2.98 -20.85 11.51
C GLY A 93 -4.38 -20.57 10.95
N LYS A 94 -5.44 -20.34 11.74
CA LYS A 94 -6.76 -19.95 11.20
C LYS A 94 -6.94 -18.43 11.17
N GLU A 95 -7.42 -17.89 10.05
CA GLU A 95 -7.78 -16.47 9.95
C GLU A 95 -9.22 -16.27 10.44
N THR A 96 -9.43 -15.40 11.43
CA THR A 96 -10.79 -15.00 11.87
C THR A 96 -11.14 -13.58 11.41
N PRO A 97 -12.43 -13.28 11.16
CA PRO A 97 -12.88 -11.94 10.79
C PRO A 97 -12.48 -10.86 11.80
N ASP A 98 -12.50 -11.21 13.09
CA ASP A 98 -12.17 -10.29 14.19
C ASP A 98 -10.71 -9.80 14.10
N GLN A 99 -9.79 -10.67 13.69
CA GLN A 99 -8.39 -10.31 13.49
C GLN A 99 -8.19 -9.34 12.34
N SER A 100 -8.94 -9.53 11.26
CA SER A 100 -8.93 -8.60 10.11
C SER A 100 -9.45 -7.22 10.53
N PHE A 101 -10.49 -7.17 11.37
CA PHE A 101 -11.01 -5.92 11.91
C PHE A 101 -9.98 -5.21 12.80
N ILE A 102 -9.37 -5.92 13.76
CA ILE A 102 -8.36 -5.35 14.67
C ILE A 102 -7.11 -4.91 13.90
N ALA A 103 -6.63 -5.72 12.96
CA ALA A 103 -5.50 -5.37 12.10
C ALA A 103 -5.77 -4.11 11.27
N GLY A 104 -7.00 -4.00 10.73
CA GLY A 104 -7.46 -2.82 10.00
C GLY A 104 -7.50 -1.57 10.87
N LEU A 105 -7.99 -1.70 12.12
CA LEU A 105 -8.11 -0.60 13.07
C LEU A 105 -6.74 -0.10 13.54
N ILE A 106 -5.83 -1.00 13.91
CA ILE A 106 -4.46 -0.65 14.33
C ILE A 106 -3.69 -0.04 13.15
N GLY A 107 -3.73 -0.68 11.98
CA GLY A 107 -3.05 -0.18 10.79
C GLY A 107 -3.60 1.19 10.34
N GLY A 108 -4.91 1.39 10.49
CA GLY A 108 -5.57 2.66 10.22
C GLY A 108 -5.13 3.75 11.19
N TRP A 109 -5.18 3.49 12.51
CA TRP A 109 -4.74 4.43 13.52
C TRP A 109 -3.27 4.84 13.34
N TYR A 110 -2.38 3.87 13.09
CA TYR A 110 -0.96 4.14 12.88
C TYR A 110 -0.69 4.98 11.62
N MET A 111 -1.35 4.66 10.50
CA MET A 111 -1.13 5.37 9.22
C MET A 111 -1.81 6.76 9.19
N PHE A 112 -3.01 6.86 9.75
CA PHE A 112 -3.86 8.04 9.63
C PHE A 112 -3.82 8.97 10.86
N GLY A 113 -3.16 8.56 11.95
CA GLY A 113 -3.06 9.34 13.19
C GLY A 113 -2.16 10.58 13.09
N GLU A 114 -1.17 10.59 12.18
CA GLU A 114 -0.22 11.69 12.06
C GLU A 114 -0.68 12.80 11.10
N ARG A 115 -0.29 14.06 11.40
CA ARG A 115 -0.56 15.20 10.51
C ARG A 115 0.33 15.13 9.29
N THR A 116 -0.30 14.89 8.15
CA THR A 116 0.41 14.69 6.90
C THR A 116 -0.44 15.19 5.73
N PRO A 117 0.17 15.59 4.59
CA PRO A 117 -0.57 16.20 3.48
C PRO A 117 -1.70 15.33 2.90
N ILE A 118 -1.65 14.01 3.12
CA ILE A 118 -2.70 13.07 2.71
C ILE A 118 -3.81 13.00 3.77
N ASN A 119 -3.48 12.99 5.05
CA ASN A 119 -4.47 12.93 6.13
C ASN A 119 -5.22 14.26 6.26
N GLU A 120 -4.58 15.38 5.91
CA GLU A 120 -5.23 16.69 5.83
C GLU A 120 -6.27 16.78 4.71
N GLN A 121 -6.12 16.04 3.61
CA GLN A 121 -7.15 15.98 2.56
C GLN A 121 -8.41 15.23 3.01
N VAL A 122 -8.29 14.29 3.95
CA VAL A 122 -9.43 13.59 4.55
C VAL A 122 -10.10 14.44 5.62
N ARG A 123 -9.34 15.33 6.28
CA ARG A 123 -9.82 16.15 7.39
C ARG A 123 -10.40 17.50 6.97
N ASN A 124 -9.92 18.09 5.87
CA ASN A 124 -10.30 19.45 5.44
C ASN A 124 -11.46 19.47 4.41
N THR A 125 -12.41 18.53 4.50
CA THR A 125 -13.63 18.53 3.65
C THR A 125 -14.82 19.28 4.27
N ASP A 126 -14.56 20.22 5.18
CA ASP A 126 -15.57 21.14 5.73
C ASP A 126 -15.70 22.40 4.86
#